data_AF-A0A067BUM1-F1
#
_entry.id   AF-A0A067BUM1-F1
#
_cell.length_a   1.000
_cell.length_b   1.000
_cell.length_c   1.000
_cell.angle_alpha   90.00
_cell.angle_beta   90.00
_cell.angle_gamma   90.00
#
_symmetry.space_group_name_H-M   'P 1'
#
loop_
_entity.id
_entity.type
_entity.pdbx_description
1 polymer ?
#
loop_
_entity_poly.entity_id
_entity_poly.type
_entity_poly.pdbx_seq_one_letter_code
_entity_poly.pdbx_strand_id
1 'polypeptide(L)'
;MAGDDRAEDAAFFDKPSVPTTIRWIPDAEVSLCKACGLLFDWVRRKHHCRYCGHVFCDLCTTFRSLIRDDKILTSPEKRYLSVNAYNPQRVCEPCYTLLLPDQSLLCNDLSHRLAS
;
A
#
# COMPACT_ATOMS: atom_id res chain seq x y z
N MET A 1 -53.97 -7.59 -6.15
CA MET A 1 -53.32 -7.41 -7.47
C MET A 1 -52.03 -6.66 -7.20
N ALA A 2 -50.92 -7.21 -7.66
CA ALA A 2 -49.56 -6.89 -7.22
C ALA A 2 -49.18 -5.43 -7.51
N GLY A 3 -48.34 -4.89 -6.62
CA GLY A 3 -47.81 -3.54 -6.65
C GLY A 3 -46.97 -3.25 -7.90
N ASP A 4 -47.09 -2.00 -8.35
CA ASP A 4 -46.23 -1.34 -9.32
C ASP A 4 -45.09 -0.69 -8.55
N ASP A 5 -43.96 -1.40 -8.45
CA ASP A 5 -42.73 -0.91 -7.83
C ASP A 5 -41.54 -1.27 -8.73
N ARG A 6 -41.20 -0.38 -9.68
CA ARG A 6 -39.81 -0.29 -10.16
C ARG A 6 -39.48 1.10 -10.68
N ALA A 7 -39.38 2.06 -9.75
CA ALA A 7 -38.58 3.26 -9.95
C ALA A 7 -37.09 2.83 -9.97
N GLU A 8 -36.48 2.87 -11.15
CA GLU A 8 -35.04 2.80 -11.34
C GLU A 8 -34.42 4.18 -11.04
N ASP A 9 -33.12 4.19 -10.71
CA ASP A 9 -32.20 5.35 -10.81
C ASP A 9 -32.25 6.48 -9.76
N ALA A 10 -31.66 6.28 -8.57
CA ALA A 10 -31.17 7.44 -7.77
C ALA A 10 -30.11 7.18 -6.66
N ALA A 11 -29.40 6.04 -6.61
CA ALA A 11 -28.40 5.82 -5.54
C ALA A 11 -27.12 5.09 -5.98
N PHE A 12 -26.73 5.26 -7.25
CA PHE A 12 -25.41 4.89 -7.78
C PHE A 12 -24.44 6.08 -7.71
N PHE A 13 -24.57 6.94 -6.70
CA PHE A 13 -23.79 8.16 -6.57
C PHE A 13 -22.58 7.90 -5.66
N ASP A 14 -21.40 7.88 -6.27
CA ASP A 14 -20.06 7.99 -5.66
C ASP A 14 -19.73 7.04 -4.50
N LYS A 15 -19.64 5.74 -4.80
CA LYS A 15 -18.67 4.91 -4.07
C LYS A 15 -17.31 5.15 -4.76
N PRO A 16 -16.31 5.78 -4.11
CA PRO A 16 -15.00 5.92 -4.72
C PRO A 16 -14.50 4.51 -5.04
N SER A 17 -14.41 4.21 -6.33
CA SER A 17 -13.81 2.99 -6.83
C SER A 17 -12.37 3.00 -6.34
N VAL A 18 -12.08 2.15 -5.36
CA VAL A 18 -10.70 1.82 -5.00
C VAL A 18 -10.02 1.48 -6.33
N PRO A 19 -8.93 2.18 -6.73
CA PRO A 19 -8.24 1.85 -7.96
C PRO A 19 -7.92 0.36 -7.93
N THR A 20 -8.55 -0.39 -8.82
CA THR A 20 -8.54 -1.86 -8.82
C THR A 20 -7.14 -2.41 -9.16
N THR A 21 -6.22 -1.51 -9.52
CA THR A 21 -4.81 -1.78 -9.77
C THR A 21 -3.96 -1.09 -8.70
N ILE A 22 -3.57 -1.87 -7.69
CA ILE A 22 -2.51 -1.46 -6.76
C ILE A 22 -1.22 -1.39 -7.59
N ARG A 23 -0.78 -0.16 -7.93
CA ARG A 23 0.41 0.08 -8.73
C ARG A 23 1.41 0.95 -7.97
N TRP A 24 2.68 0.73 -8.26
CA TRP A 24 3.75 1.64 -7.85
C TRP A 24 3.56 2.99 -8.53
N ILE A 25 3.31 4.05 -7.78
CA ILE A 25 3.10 5.39 -8.36
C ILE A 25 4.48 6.02 -8.65
N PRO A 26 4.78 6.44 -9.89
CA PRO A 26 6.02 7.11 -10.22
C PRO A 26 6.19 8.41 -9.44
N ASP A 27 7.42 8.72 -9.02
CA ASP A 27 7.71 9.95 -8.27
C ASP A 27 7.32 11.21 -9.03
N ALA A 28 7.47 11.21 -10.35
CA ALA A 28 7.16 12.36 -11.21
C ALA A 28 5.67 12.77 -11.17
N GLU A 29 4.77 11.82 -10.86
CA GLU A 29 3.32 12.06 -10.82
C GLU A 29 2.84 12.64 -9.48
N VAL A 30 3.70 12.68 -8.46
CA VAL A 30 3.27 13.05 -7.09
C VAL A 30 3.98 14.31 -6.60
N SER A 31 3.20 15.34 -6.29
CA SER A 31 3.68 16.58 -5.67
C SER A 31 3.42 16.66 -4.17
N LEU A 32 2.43 15.93 -3.65
CA LEU A 32 1.98 15.99 -2.25
C LEU A 32 2.09 14.64 -1.55
N CYS A 33 2.39 14.64 -0.26
CA CYS A 33 2.28 13.45 0.57
C CYS A 33 0.83 12.94 0.59
N LYS A 34 0.60 11.66 0.27
CA LYS A 34 -0.74 11.05 0.25
C LYS A 34 -1.47 11.12 1.60
N ALA A 35 -0.75 11.18 2.72
CA ALA A 35 -1.33 11.25 4.06
C ALA A 35 -1.50 12.69 4.56
N CYS A 36 -0.42 13.46 4.69
CA CYS A 36 -0.48 14.80 5.28
C CYS A 36 -0.71 15.94 4.28
N GLY A 37 -0.72 15.66 2.97
CA GLY A 37 -0.96 16.68 1.93
C GLY A 37 0.15 17.71 1.76
N LEU A 38 1.26 17.62 2.48
CA LEU A 38 2.37 18.56 2.36
C LEU A 38 3.16 18.34 1.05
N LEU A 39 3.57 19.45 0.41
CA LEU A 39 4.39 19.46 -0.80
C LEU A 39 5.72 18.75 -0.59
N PHE A 40 6.12 17.90 -1.51
CA PHE A 40 7.48 17.39 -1.54
C PHE A 40 8.44 18.48 -2.02
N ASP A 41 9.61 18.52 -1.40
CA ASP A 41 10.68 19.47 -1.71
C ASP A 41 12.04 18.80 -1.49
N TRP A 42 13.11 19.58 -1.45
CA TRP A 42 14.47 19.07 -1.26
C TRP A 42 14.68 18.42 0.12
N VAL A 43 13.93 18.85 1.15
CA VAL A 43 14.02 18.36 2.52
C VAL A 43 12.99 17.25 2.77
N ARG A 44 11.76 17.44 2.29
CA ARG A 44 10.68 16.46 2.34
C ARG A 44 10.80 15.52 1.14
N ARG A 45 11.58 14.47 1.32
CA ARG A 45 11.80 13.42 0.31
C ARG A 45 10.58 12.51 0.17
N LYS A 46 10.48 11.86 -0.98
CA LYS A 46 9.42 10.91 -1.34
C LYS A 46 9.77 9.50 -0.87
N HIS A 47 8.79 8.82 -0.29
CA HIS A 47 8.91 7.45 0.21
C HIS A 47 7.66 6.67 -0.15
N HIS A 48 7.83 5.51 -0.77
CA HIS A 48 6.70 4.64 -1.10
C HIS A 48 6.38 3.66 0.02
N CYS A 49 5.08 3.41 0.21
CA CYS A 49 4.61 2.23 0.91
C CYS A 49 4.79 1.00 0.01
N ARG A 50 5.51 -0.01 0.49
CA ARG A 50 5.76 -1.26 -0.27
C ARG A 50 4.55 -2.16 -0.41
N TYR A 51 3.45 -1.88 0.29
CA TYR A 51 2.21 -2.65 0.18
C TYR A 51 1.18 -1.99 -0.76
N CYS A 52 1.00 -0.67 -0.69
CA CYS A 52 -0.02 0.02 -1.48
C CYS A 52 0.51 0.91 -2.62
N GLY A 53 1.83 1.11 -2.72
CA GLY A 53 2.48 1.78 -3.85
C GLY A 53 2.35 3.30 -3.88
N HIS A 54 1.61 3.90 -2.93
CA HIS A 54 1.47 5.35 -2.80
C HIS A 54 2.74 6.00 -2.22
N VAL A 55 2.85 7.32 -2.44
CA VAL A 55 4.01 8.13 -2.04
C VAL A 55 3.68 9.01 -0.82
N PHE A 56 4.59 9.01 0.14
CA PHE A 56 4.47 9.66 1.44
C PHE A 56 5.79 10.36 1.82
N CYS A 57 5.76 11.20 2.85
CA CYS A 57 6.98 11.66 3.51
C CYS A 57 7.45 10.64 4.56
N ASP A 58 8.67 10.83 5.08
CA ASP A 58 9.26 9.92 6.07
C ASP A 58 8.41 9.83 7.35
N LEU A 59 7.89 10.98 7.81
CA LEU A 59 7.02 11.07 9.00
C LEU A 59 5.70 10.29 8.84
N CYS A 60 5.20 10.09 7.62
CA CYS A 60 3.97 9.34 7.37
C CYS A 60 4.22 7.86 7.05
N THR A 61 5.48 7.42 7.04
CA THR A 61 5.89 6.02 6.75
C THR A 61 6.95 5.54 7.73
N THR A 62 6.76 5.82 9.02
CA THR A 62 7.67 5.40 10.10
C THR A 62 7.59 3.90 10.41
N PHE A 63 6.51 3.24 9.97
CA PHE A 63 6.23 1.84 10.24
C PHE A 63 6.91 0.88 9.26
N ARG A 64 7.19 -0.33 9.76
CA ARG A 64 7.66 -1.46 8.94
C ARG A 64 6.90 -2.73 9.27
N SER A 65 6.60 -3.54 8.25
CA SER A 65 5.90 -4.82 8.39
C SER A 65 6.47 -5.85 7.42
N LEU A 66 6.41 -7.12 7.81
CA LEU A 66 6.57 -8.22 6.86
C LEU A 66 5.41 -8.19 5.86
N ILE A 67 5.73 -8.44 4.60
CA ILE A 67 4.78 -8.51 3.50
C ILE A 67 5.10 -9.80 2.74
N ARG A 68 4.06 -10.54 2.32
CA ARG A 68 4.26 -11.70 1.44
C ARG A 68 4.97 -11.30 0.16
N ASP A 69 5.91 -12.13 -0.29
CA ASP A 69 6.77 -11.87 -1.44
C ASP A 69 5.98 -11.42 -2.69
N ASP A 70 4.83 -12.06 -2.96
CA ASP A 70 3.95 -11.77 -4.10
C ASP A 70 3.20 -10.43 -3.99
N LYS A 71 3.18 -9.82 -2.80
CA LYS A 71 2.52 -8.54 -2.51
C LYS A 71 3.48 -7.38 -2.32
N ILE A 72 4.80 -7.62 -2.32
CA ILE A 72 5.77 -6.54 -2.19
C ILE A 72 5.84 -5.76 -3.51
N LEU A 73 5.42 -4.51 -3.47
CA LEU A 73 5.52 -3.61 -4.60
C LEU A 73 6.92 -3.02 -4.71
N THR A 74 7.45 -3.11 -5.91
CA THR A 74 8.75 -2.57 -6.30
C THR A 74 8.59 -1.58 -7.44
N SER A 75 9.59 -0.72 -7.61
CA SER A 75 9.60 0.19 -8.75
C SER A 75 9.74 -0.61 -10.04
N PRO A 76 8.85 -0.43 -11.03
CA PRO A 76 8.91 -1.14 -12.31
C PRO A 76 10.23 -0.92 -13.05
N GLU A 77 10.82 0.27 -12.89
CA GLU A 77 12.08 0.67 -13.52
C GLU A 77 13.31 0.08 -12.83
N LYS A 78 13.18 -0.31 -11.55
CA LYS A 78 14.28 -0.82 -10.72
C LYS A 78 14.04 -2.27 -10.28
N ARG A 79 13.44 -3.08 -11.16
CA ARG A 79 13.22 -4.52 -10.90
C ARG A 79 14.51 -5.30 -10.63
N TYR A 80 15.66 -4.80 -11.09
CA TYR A 80 16.96 -5.39 -10.79
C TYR A 80 17.36 -5.24 -9.31
N LEU A 81 16.78 -4.28 -8.57
CA LEU A 81 16.98 -4.17 -7.13
C LEU A 81 16.07 -5.19 -6.45
N SER A 82 16.67 -6.30 -6.03
CA SER A 82 15.99 -7.31 -5.24
C SER A 82 15.51 -6.71 -3.91
N VAL A 83 14.22 -6.81 -3.63
CA VAL A 83 13.71 -6.57 -2.28
C VAL A 83 13.81 -7.85 -1.49
N ASN A 84 14.49 -7.78 -0.35
CA ASN A 84 14.57 -8.91 0.57
C ASN A 84 13.24 -9.00 1.33
N ALA A 85 12.38 -9.96 0.94
CA ALA A 85 11.09 -10.19 1.55
C ALA A 85 11.17 -10.70 3.00
N TYR A 86 12.34 -11.19 3.42
CA TYR A 86 12.61 -11.59 4.80
C TYR A 86 12.77 -10.39 5.75
N ASN A 87 12.96 -9.18 5.21
CA ASN A 87 13.09 -7.96 6.00
C ASN A 87 11.74 -7.23 6.10
N PRO A 88 11.41 -6.63 7.25
CA PRO A 88 10.26 -5.73 7.38
C PRO A 88 10.36 -4.54 6.41
N GLN A 89 9.32 -4.37 5.59
CA GLN A 89 9.25 -3.38 4.54
C GLN A 89 8.59 -2.10 5.03
N ARG A 90 9.04 -0.94 4.52
CA ARG A 90 8.44 0.36 4.81
C ARG A 90 6.98 0.41 4.34
N VAL A 91 6.08 0.77 5.23
CA VAL A 91 4.64 0.89 4.96
C VAL A 91 4.08 2.19 5.56
N CYS A 92 2.97 2.67 5.01
CA CYS A 92 2.19 3.72 5.67
C CYS A 92 1.38 3.13 6.82
N GLU A 93 0.91 3.99 7.74
CA GLU A 93 0.13 3.58 8.91
C GLU A 93 -1.11 2.74 8.57
N PRO A 94 -1.96 3.10 7.57
CA PRO A 94 -3.11 2.26 7.23
C PRO A 94 -2.71 0.84 6.81
N CYS A 95 -1.62 0.70 6.07
CA CYS A 95 -1.13 -0.60 5.64
C CYS A 95 -0.46 -1.37 6.78
N TYR A 96 0.21 -0.68 7.71
CA TYR A 96 0.73 -1.29 8.93
C TYR A 96 -0.40 -1.99 9.69
N THR A 97 -1.49 -1.28 9.98
CA THR A 97 -2.65 -1.84 10.69
C THR A 97 -3.29 -2.99 9.93
N LEU A 98 -3.41 -2.88 8.61
CA LEU A 98 -3.97 -3.94 7.77
C LEU A 98 -3.12 -5.22 7.77
N LEU A 99 -1.79 -5.08 7.88
CA LEU A 99 -0.85 -6.20 7.85
C LEU A 99 -0.61 -6.84 9.21
N LEU A 100 -1.00 -6.18 10.32
CA LEU A 100 -0.80 -6.66 11.70
C LEU A 100 -1.29 -8.11 11.93
N PRO A 101 -2.50 -8.51 11.51
CA PRO A 101 -3.02 -9.85 11.79
C PRO A 101 -2.15 -10.99 11.24
N ASP A 102 -1.44 -10.75 10.13
CA ASP A 102 -0.62 -11.77 9.46
C ASP A 102 0.83 -11.83 9.98
N GLN A 103 1.27 -10.88 10.83
CA GLN A 103 2.70 -10.76 11.17
C GLN A 103 3.25 -11.96 11.94
N SER A 104 2.47 -12.57 12.83
CA SER A 104 2.91 -13.75 13.59
C SER A 104 3.15 -14.96 12.68
N LEU A 105 2.23 -15.19 11.73
CA LEU A 105 2.34 -16.27 10.75
C LEU A 105 3.55 -16.08 9.84
N LEU A 106 3.75 -14.86 9.34
CA LEU A 106 4.89 -14.53 8.48
C LEU A 106 6.22 -14.68 9.22
N CYS A 107 6.31 -14.22 10.47
CA CYS A 107 7.51 -14.38 11.30
C CYS A 107 7.86 -15.86 11.51
N ASN A 108 6.87 -16.70 11.78
CA ASN A 108 7.07 -18.12 11.97
C ASN A 108 7.53 -18.82 10.68
N ASP A 109 6.86 -18.55 9.54
CA ASP A 109 7.24 -19.12 8.24
C ASP A 109 8.70 -18.76 7.86
N LEU A 110 9.09 -17.50 8.06
CA LEU A 110 10.47 -17.05 7.86
C LEU A 110 11.45 -17.81 8.76
N SER A 111 11.12 -17.98 10.04
CA SER A 111 11.95 -18.70 10.99
C SER A 111 12.14 -20.16 10.59
N HIS A 112 11.09 -20.82 10.09
CA HIS A 112 11.17 -22.19 9.59
C HIS A 112 12.06 -22.30 8.35
N ARG A 113 11.91 -21.39 7.37
CA ARG A 113 12.70 -21.39 6.13
C ARG A 113 14.18 -21.08 6.35
N LEU A 114 14.52 -20.33 7.39
CA LEU A 114 15.91 -20.03 7.74
C LEU A 114 16.58 -21.15 8.56
N ALA A 115 15.80 -22.06 9.13
CA ALA A 115 16.29 -23.18 9.93
C ALA A 115 16.47 -24.49 9.12
N SER A 116 16.00 -24.52 7.87
CA SER A 116 16.14 -25.62 6.90
C SER A 116 17.30 -25.39 5.94
#